data_AF-A0A957QL42-F1
#
_entry.id   AF-A0A957QL42-F1
#
_cell.length_a   1.000
_cell.length_b   1.000
_cell.length_c   1.000
_cell.angle_alpha   90.00
_cell.angle_beta   90.00
_cell.angle_gamma   90.00
#
_symmetry.space_group_name_H-M   'P 1'
#
loop_
_entity.id
_entity.type
_entity.pdbx_description
1 polymer ?
#
loop_
_entity_poly.entity_id
_entity_poly.type
_entity_poly.pdbx_seq_one_letter_code
_entity_poly.pdbx_strand_id
1 'polypeptide(L)'
;IRLAVEAGGGRRLVAAMQGIAEQFAGLPVDFSEQRPRIGLVGEIYLRLNSYSNQEIIRQVEAAGGEVHMATMAEWLYYINWGVRALTHLFAAYVPFFLANLTDRYQRRWERKLARPVAHLLEFPLESTTEALLAGLAPYYEPYLATEAVLTMGKAIEWAHHGFAGILNVMPFTCMPGLITAGMSPRFRPDLQEIPWLDISYQAQRGTNLNTRLEAFMYQASQFDRRRQAAPAALYSGA
;
A
#
# COMPACT_ATOMS: atom_id res chain seq x y z
N ILE A 1 15.78 -10.42 -12.48
CA ILE A 1 15.46 -10.91 -11.12
C ILE A 1 15.38 -12.44 -11.04
N ARG A 2 14.54 -13.12 -11.83
CA ARG A 2 14.37 -14.60 -11.79
C ARG A 2 15.68 -15.40 -11.73
N LEU A 3 16.60 -15.13 -12.67
CA LEU A 3 17.91 -15.79 -12.72
C LEU A 3 18.76 -15.57 -11.45
N ALA A 4 18.66 -14.39 -10.83
CA ALA A 4 19.39 -14.09 -9.61
C ALA A 4 18.83 -14.85 -8.40
N VAL A 5 17.52 -15.09 -8.37
CA VAL A 5 16.85 -15.91 -7.34
C VAL A 5 17.20 -17.39 -7.51
N GLU A 6 17.08 -17.91 -8.74
CA GLU A 6 17.45 -19.31 -9.07
C GLU A 6 18.94 -19.60 -8.75
N ALA A 7 19.81 -18.59 -8.86
CA ALA A 7 21.22 -18.69 -8.51
C ALA A 7 21.53 -18.47 -7.00
N GLY A 8 20.55 -18.56 -6.10
CA GLY A 8 20.76 -18.49 -4.64
C GLY A 8 20.75 -17.07 -4.04
N GLY A 9 20.38 -16.04 -4.81
CA GLY A 9 20.10 -14.70 -4.29
C GLY A 9 21.32 -13.91 -3.78
N GLY A 10 21.12 -13.14 -2.71
CA GLY A 10 22.17 -12.37 -2.04
C GLY A 10 22.78 -11.26 -2.92
N ARG A 11 24.10 -11.30 -3.14
CA ARG A 11 24.83 -10.28 -3.93
C ARG A 11 24.31 -10.19 -5.37
N ARG A 12 23.90 -11.32 -5.95
CA ARG A 12 23.34 -11.37 -7.32
C ARG A 12 22.02 -10.61 -7.41
N LEU A 13 21.22 -10.64 -6.34
CA LEU A 13 19.98 -9.88 -6.28
C LEU A 13 20.25 -8.38 -6.19
N VAL A 14 21.26 -7.96 -5.40
CA VAL A 14 21.69 -6.56 -5.34
C VAL A 14 22.19 -6.07 -6.70
N ALA A 15 23.01 -6.86 -7.40
CA ALA A 15 23.46 -6.53 -8.76
C ALA A 15 22.30 -6.44 -9.76
N ALA A 16 21.31 -7.33 -9.64
CA ALA A 16 20.10 -7.26 -10.45
C ALA A 16 19.29 -5.97 -10.18
N MET A 17 19.21 -5.53 -8.91
CA MET A 17 18.55 -4.26 -8.55
C MET A 17 19.30 -3.05 -9.11
N GLN A 18 20.65 -3.09 -9.16
CA GLN A 18 21.44 -2.04 -9.81
C GLN A 18 21.15 -1.95 -11.31
N GLY A 19 21.16 -3.09 -12.01
CA GLY A 19 20.82 -3.10 -13.44
C GLY A 19 19.39 -2.63 -13.71
N ILE A 20 18.43 -2.92 -12.81
CA ILE A 20 17.07 -2.37 -12.90
C ILE A 20 17.07 -0.86 -12.73
N ALA A 21 17.79 -0.34 -11.74
CA ALA A 21 17.87 1.10 -11.51
C ALA A 21 18.42 1.85 -12.73
N GLU A 22 19.49 1.33 -13.34
CA GLU A 22 20.07 1.89 -14.57
C GLU A 22 19.08 1.86 -15.74
N GLN A 23 18.37 0.75 -15.92
CA GLN A 23 17.37 0.62 -16.98
C GLN A 23 16.20 1.60 -16.79
N PHE A 24 15.67 1.73 -15.56
CA PHE A 24 14.57 2.65 -15.27
C PHE A 24 14.99 4.11 -15.39
N ALA A 25 16.19 4.47 -14.92
CA ALA A 25 16.73 5.83 -15.02
C ALA A 25 16.92 6.28 -16.49
N GLY A 26 17.12 5.32 -17.41
CA GLY A 26 17.27 5.60 -18.84
C GLY A 26 15.96 5.71 -19.63
N LEU A 27 14.80 5.45 -19.01
CA LEU A 27 13.52 5.53 -19.70
C LEU A 27 13.13 7.01 -19.93
N PRO A 28 12.68 7.39 -21.13
CA PRO A 28 12.07 8.71 -21.33
C PRO A 28 10.73 8.74 -20.59
N VAL A 29 10.62 9.64 -19.62
CA VAL A 29 9.39 9.85 -18.84
C VAL A 29 8.89 11.27 -19.08
N ASP A 30 7.62 11.39 -19.43
CA ASP A 30 6.94 12.67 -19.54
C ASP A 30 6.29 13.03 -18.20
N PHE A 31 6.78 14.08 -17.56
CA PHE A 31 6.25 14.61 -16.30
C PHE A 31 5.37 15.85 -16.52
N SER A 32 5.00 16.17 -17.77
CA SER A 32 4.18 17.35 -18.08
C SER A 32 2.72 17.20 -17.62
N GLU A 33 2.20 15.98 -17.62
CA GLU A 33 0.86 15.67 -17.13
C GLU A 33 0.95 14.97 -15.76
N GLN A 34 0.45 15.65 -14.72
CA GLN A 34 0.29 15.01 -13.41
C GLN A 34 -0.96 14.13 -13.39
N ARG A 35 -0.75 12.86 -13.08
CA ARG A 35 -1.81 11.85 -12.99
C ARG A 35 -2.27 11.69 -11.55
N PRO A 36 -3.57 11.52 -11.29
CA PRO A 36 -4.05 11.29 -9.93
C PRO A 36 -3.48 9.96 -9.41
N ARG A 37 -2.77 10.03 -8.27
CA ARG A 37 -2.20 8.86 -7.61
C ARG A 37 -3.27 8.10 -6.83
N ILE A 38 -3.43 6.83 -7.12
CA ILE A 38 -4.43 5.94 -6.55
C ILE A 38 -3.75 4.88 -5.71
N GLY A 39 -4.14 4.77 -4.44
CA GLY A 39 -3.61 3.79 -3.51
C GLY A 39 -4.41 2.49 -3.60
N LEU A 40 -3.77 1.38 -3.99
CA LEU A 40 -4.35 0.04 -4.01
C LEU A 40 -4.05 -0.72 -2.70
N VAL A 41 -5.05 -0.78 -1.83
CA VAL A 41 -5.04 -1.54 -0.57
C VAL A 41 -5.96 -2.75 -0.65
N GLY A 42 -5.94 -3.59 0.39
CA GLY A 42 -6.87 -4.69 0.56
C GLY A 42 -6.16 -6.03 0.59
N GLU A 43 -6.83 -7.08 0.14
CA GLU A 43 -6.34 -8.45 0.29
C GLU A 43 -5.02 -8.68 -0.49
N ILE A 44 -3.99 -9.15 0.21
CA ILE A 44 -2.62 -9.33 -0.31
C ILE A 44 -2.57 -10.17 -1.58
N TYR A 45 -3.25 -11.32 -1.63
CA TYR A 45 -3.22 -12.19 -2.80
C TYR A 45 -3.84 -11.51 -4.03
N LEU A 46 -4.97 -10.82 -3.88
CA LEU A 46 -5.61 -10.06 -4.96
C LEU A 46 -4.75 -8.90 -5.44
N ARG A 47 -4.02 -8.22 -4.56
CA ARG A 47 -3.08 -7.17 -4.96
C ARG A 47 -1.96 -7.73 -5.85
N LEU A 48 -1.40 -8.88 -5.48
CA LEU A 48 -0.24 -9.47 -6.15
C LEU A 48 -0.57 -10.34 -7.37
N ASN A 49 -1.84 -10.70 -7.57
CA ASN A 49 -2.26 -11.55 -8.68
C ASN A 49 -3.17 -10.78 -9.65
N SER A 50 -2.59 -10.38 -10.78
CA SER A 50 -3.27 -9.59 -11.81
C SER A 50 -4.45 -10.34 -12.45
N TYR A 51 -4.36 -11.67 -12.56
CA TYR A 51 -5.47 -12.49 -13.06
C TYR A 51 -6.66 -12.47 -12.09
N SER A 52 -6.41 -12.62 -10.79
CA SER A 52 -7.46 -12.65 -9.77
C SER A 52 -8.13 -11.29 -9.56
N ASN A 53 -7.40 -10.19 -9.74
CA ASN A 53 -7.95 -8.83 -9.70
C ASN A 53 -8.41 -8.29 -11.06
N GLN A 54 -8.44 -9.12 -12.10
CA GLN A 54 -8.89 -8.75 -13.45
C GLN A 54 -8.10 -7.57 -14.04
N GLU A 55 -6.81 -7.49 -13.78
CA GLU A 55 -5.90 -6.44 -14.27
C GLU A 55 -6.31 -5.02 -13.80
N ILE A 56 -6.79 -4.89 -12.56
CA ILE A 56 -7.33 -3.61 -12.05
C ILE A 56 -6.34 -2.45 -12.15
N ILE A 57 -5.04 -2.72 -11.97
CA ILE A 57 -3.97 -1.73 -12.13
C ILE A 57 -3.99 -1.15 -13.54
N ARG A 58 -4.06 -2.02 -14.56
CA ARG A 58 -4.13 -1.60 -15.97
C ARG A 58 -5.40 -0.82 -16.28
N GLN A 59 -6.52 -1.18 -15.64
CA GLN A 59 -7.78 -0.45 -15.83
C GLN A 59 -7.70 0.97 -15.26
N VAL A 60 -7.11 1.15 -14.08
CA VAL A 60 -6.86 2.48 -13.49
C VAL A 60 -5.89 3.30 -14.35
N GLU A 61 -4.80 2.66 -14.80
CA GLU A 61 -3.83 3.29 -15.72
C GLU A 61 -4.48 3.70 -17.03
N ALA A 62 -5.35 2.87 -17.62
CA ALA A 62 -6.08 3.20 -18.84
C ALA A 62 -7.07 4.35 -18.63
N ALA A 63 -7.60 4.50 -17.42
CA ALA A 63 -8.48 5.60 -17.02
C ALA A 63 -7.72 6.88 -16.60
N GLY A 64 -6.40 6.93 -16.82
CA GLY A 64 -5.60 8.15 -16.59
C GLY A 64 -4.93 8.23 -15.21
N GLY A 65 -5.11 7.24 -14.32
CA GLY A 65 -4.49 7.24 -13.00
C GLY A 65 -3.09 6.64 -12.94
N GLU A 66 -2.41 6.86 -11.82
CA GLU A 66 -1.17 6.18 -11.44
C GLU A 66 -1.42 5.35 -10.19
N VAL A 67 -1.08 4.06 -10.19
CA VAL A 67 -1.38 3.16 -9.06
C VAL A 67 -0.14 2.91 -8.22
N HIS A 68 -0.25 3.12 -6.91
CA HIS A 68 0.70 2.59 -5.94
C HIS A 68 0.02 1.49 -5.15
N MET A 69 0.66 0.33 -5.09
CA MET A 69 0.15 -0.84 -4.41
C MET A 69 0.92 -1.05 -3.12
N ALA A 70 0.23 -1.38 -2.02
CA ALA A 70 0.92 -1.61 -0.78
C ALA A 70 1.63 -2.95 -0.84
N THR A 71 2.87 -2.95 -0.35
CA THR A 71 3.76 -4.07 -0.60
C THR A 71 3.50 -5.20 0.40
N MET A 72 3.86 -6.42 0.02
CA MET A 72 3.88 -7.57 0.93
C MET A 72 4.79 -7.33 2.17
N ALA A 73 5.75 -6.41 2.10
CA ALA A 73 6.66 -6.16 3.22
C ALA A 73 5.93 -5.62 4.45
N GLU A 74 4.84 -4.86 4.26
CA GLU A 74 4.01 -4.36 5.38
C GLU A 74 3.51 -5.51 6.27
N TRP A 75 3.11 -6.63 5.66
CA TRP A 75 2.62 -7.81 6.36
C TRP A 75 3.74 -8.52 7.12
N LEU A 76 4.93 -8.67 6.51
CA LEU A 76 6.10 -9.27 7.18
C LEU A 76 6.48 -8.47 8.45
N TYR A 77 6.48 -7.15 8.36
CA TYR A 77 6.78 -6.30 9.52
C TYR A 77 5.67 -6.34 10.57
N TYR A 78 4.42 -6.40 10.15
CA TYR A 78 3.28 -6.51 11.06
C TYR A 78 3.28 -7.83 11.83
N ILE A 79 3.62 -8.96 11.21
CA ILE A 79 3.75 -10.24 11.91
C ILE A 79 4.87 -10.18 12.95
N ASN A 80 6.05 -9.62 12.62
CA ASN A 80 7.12 -9.44 13.59
C ASN A 80 6.69 -8.56 14.77
N TRP A 81 5.96 -7.47 14.47
CA TRP A 81 5.39 -6.60 15.49
C TRP A 81 4.38 -7.35 16.37
N GLY A 82 3.47 -8.12 15.78
CA GLY A 82 2.46 -8.89 16.50
C GLY A 82 3.07 -9.93 17.44
N VAL A 83 4.13 -10.62 17.02
CA VAL A 83 4.89 -11.52 17.90
C VAL A 83 5.47 -10.75 19.09
N ARG A 84 6.10 -9.59 18.86
CA ARG A 84 6.64 -8.76 19.96
C ARG A 84 5.53 -8.31 20.92
N ALA A 85 4.41 -7.82 20.38
CA ALA A 85 3.25 -7.39 21.15
C ALA A 85 2.70 -8.52 22.04
N LEU A 86 2.51 -9.72 21.49
CA LEU A 86 2.01 -10.87 22.24
C LEU A 86 3.02 -11.38 23.28
N THR A 87 4.33 -11.33 22.98
CA THR A 87 5.36 -11.77 23.94
C THR A 87 5.44 -10.91 25.19
N HIS A 88 5.12 -9.61 25.09
CA HIS A 88 4.98 -8.74 26.25
C HIS A 88 3.80 -9.17 27.14
N LEU A 89 2.73 -9.66 26.53
CA LEU A 89 1.54 -10.17 27.25
C LEU A 89 1.83 -11.46 28.02
N PHE A 90 2.68 -12.34 27.46
CA PHE A 90 2.97 -13.67 28.02
C PHE A 90 4.35 -13.80 28.70
N ALA A 91 5.08 -12.69 28.89
CA ALA A 91 6.44 -12.65 29.45
C ALA A 91 7.43 -13.63 28.78
N ALA A 92 7.28 -13.84 27.47
CA ALA A 92 8.09 -14.79 26.70
C ALA A 92 9.31 -14.10 26.06
N TYR A 93 10.45 -14.13 26.74
CA TYR A 93 11.67 -13.40 26.30
C TYR A 93 12.36 -13.99 25.06
N VAL A 94 12.30 -15.31 24.84
CA VAL A 94 12.96 -15.96 23.70
C VAL A 94 12.31 -15.58 22.37
N PRO A 95 10.98 -15.71 22.18
CA PRO A 95 10.35 -15.30 20.93
C PRO A 95 10.45 -13.78 20.69
N PHE A 96 10.46 -12.97 21.76
CA PHE A 96 10.71 -11.53 21.64
C PHE A 96 12.08 -11.25 21.02
N PHE A 97 13.14 -11.89 21.52
CA PHE A 97 14.48 -11.72 20.98
C PHE A 97 14.59 -12.18 19.53
N LEU A 98 14.03 -13.35 19.20
CA LEU A 98 14.04 -13.88 17.84
C LEU A 98 13.26 -13.01 16.85
N ALA A 99 12.11 -12.45 17.25
CA ALA A 99 11.34 -11.51 16.43
C ALA A 99 12.13 -10.22 16.16
N ASN A 100 12.82 -9.69 17.17
CA ASN A 100 13.69 -8.51 16.99
C ASN A 100 14.88 -8.78 16.07
N LEU A 101 15.50 -9.97 16.17
CA LEU A 101 16.59 -10.36 15.28
C LEU A 101 16.10 -10.51 13.84
N THR A 102 14.95 -11.16 13.65
CA THR A 102 14.31 -11.36 12.36
C THR A 102 13.95 -10.03 11.70
N ASP A 103 13.30 -9.13 12.42
CA ASP A 103 12.94 -7.79 11.93
C ASP A 103 14.18 -6.98 11.53
N ARG A 104 15.24 -7.01 12.36
CA ARG A 104 16.52 -6.35 12.02
C ARG A 104 17.16 -6.94 10.77
N TYR A 105 17.13 -8.26 10.62
CA TYR A 105 17.66 -8.94 9.44
C TYR A 105 16.88 -8.57 8.18
N GLN A 106 15.55 -8.63 8.23
CA GLN A 106 14.65 -8.28 7.11
C GLN A 106 14.86 -6.82 6.68
N ARG A 107 14.80 -5.87 7.62
CA ARG A 107 15.02 -4.43 7.34
C ARG A 107 16.42 -4.12 6.82
N ARG A 108 17.44 -4.89 7.23
CA ARG A 108 18.81 -4.74 6.71
C ARG A 108 18.89 -5.19 5.26
N TRP A 109 18.22 -6.28 4.90
CA TRP A 109 18.19 -6.78 3.53
C TRP A 109 17.35 -5.91 2.62
N GLU A 110 16.17 -5.47 3.06
CA GLU A 110 15.35 -4.51 2.34
C GLU A 110 16.16 -3.26 1.98
N ARG A 111 16.81 -2.62 2.96
CA ARG A 111 17.66 -1.44 2.70
C ARG A 111 18.79 -1.72 1.71
N LYS A 112 19.40 -2.91 1.77
CA LYS A 112 20.45 -3.30 0.81
C LYS A 112 19.90 -3.46 -0.62
N LEU A 113 18.69 -4.01 -0.76
CA LEU A 113 18.03 -4.24 -2.04
C LEU A 113 17.41 -2.96 -2.61
N ALA A 114 16.89 -2.08 -1.76
CA ALA A 114 16.27 -0.82 -2.14
C ALA A 114 17.30 0.28 -2.45
N ARG A 115 18.50 0.25 -1.84
CA ARG A 115 19.53 1.28 -2.03
C ARG A 115 19.82 1.64 -3.49
N PRO A 116 19.95 0.68 -4.44
CA PRO A 116 20.18 1.01 -5.85
C PRO A 116 19.04 1.82 -6.48
N VAL A 117 17.79 1.55 -6.10
CA VAL A 117 16.60 2.20 -6.67
C VAL A 117 16.11 3.38 -5.83
N ALA A 118 16.70 3.65 -4.66
CA ALA A 118 16.21 4.64 -3.71
C ALA A 118 16.09 6.07 -4.29
N HIS A 119 16.94 6.43 -5.25
CA HIS A 119 16.89 7.73 -5.92
C HIS A 119 15.77 7.84 -6.97
N LEU A 120 15.13 6.73 -7.33
CA LEU A 120 14.00 6.65 -8.26
C LEU A 120 12.65 6.60 -7.55
N LEU A 121 12.63 6.45 -6.23
CA LEU A 121 11.40 6.34 -5.45
C LEU A 121 11.00 7.73 -4.93
N GLU A 122 9.75 8.13 -5.17
CA GLU A 122 9.19 9.35 -4.59
C GLU A 122 8.91 9.20 -3.09
N PHE A 123 8.65 7.97 -2.64
CA PHE A 123 8.28 7.66 -1.26
C PHE A 123 9.26 6.66 -0.63
N PRO A 124 9.41 6.68 0.71
CA PRO A 124 10.09 5.60 1.41
C PRO A 124 9.39 4.27 1.11
N LEU A 125 10.18 3.19 1.02
CA LEU A 125 9.67 1.87 0.59
C LEU A 125 8.54 1.37 1.50
N GLU A 126 8.73 1.48 2.82
CA GLU A 126 7.71 1.15 3.82
C GLU A 126 7.88 2.01 5.07
N SER A 127 6.75 2.47 5.62
CA SER A 127 6.69 3.10 6.94
C SER A 127 6.94 2.08 8.05
N THR A 128 7.22 2.57 9.26
CA THR A 128 7.24 1.69 10.43
C THR A 128 5.82 1.21 10.73
N THR A 129 5.70 -0.04 11.18
CA THR A 129 4.41 -0.60 11.60
C THR A 129 3.82 0.27 12.69
N GLU A 130 4.62 0.76 13.62
CA GLU A 130 4.20 1.63 14.71
C GLU A 130 3.59 2.94 14.21
N ALA A 131 4.13 3.55 13.16
CA ALA A 131 3.55 4.77 12.56
C ALA A 131 2.20 4.48 11.91
N LEU A 132 2.09 3.36 11.18
CA LEU A 132 0.84 2.90 10.57
C LEU A 132 -0.24 2.66 11.65
N LEU A 133 0.13 2.01 12.76
CA LEU A 133 -0.79 1.77 13.88
C LEU A 133 -1.19 3.06 14.61
N ALA A 134 -0.25 4.00 14.78
CA ALA A 134 -0.53 5.29 15.42
C ALA A 134 -1.55 6.11 14.62
N GLY A 135 -1.43 6.14 13.28
CA GLY A 135 -2.41 6.80 12.40
C GLY A 135 -3.79 6.14 12.41
N LEU A 136 -3.84 4.82 12.62
CA LEU A 136 -5.10 4.06 12.68
C LEU A 136 -5.81 4.12 14.04
N ALA A 137 -5.05 4.26 15.14
CA ALA A 137 -5.54 4.15 16.51
C ALA A 137 -6.80 4.99 16.84
N PRO A 138 -7.04 6.20 16.26
CA PRO A 138 -8.28 6.94 16.50
C PRO A 138 -9.55 6.24 15.98
N TYR A 139 -9.41 5.31 15.03
CA TYR A 139 -10.54 4.70 14.31
C TYR A 139 -10.73 3.22 14.61
N TYR A 140 -9.63 2.50 14.85
CA TYR A 140 -9.67 1.04 14.96
C TYR A 140 -8.58 0.54 15.91
N GLU A 141 -8.93 -0.43 16.76
CA GLU A 141 -8.03 -1.03 17.75
C GLU A 141 -6.94 -1.88 17.07
N PRO A 142 -5.66 -1.45 17.09
CA PRO A 142 -4.55 -2.16 16.44
C PRO A 142 -4.37 -3.63 16.87
N TYR A 143 -4.78 -3.97 18.10
CA TYR A 143 -4.66 -5.33 18.63
C TYR A 143 -5.71 -6.31 18.10
N LEU A 144 -6.72 -5.86 17.35
CA LEU A 144 -7.71 -6.75 16.73
C LEU A 144 -7.15 -7.61 15.58
N ALA A 145 -5.83 -7.57 15.33
CA ALA A 145 -5.04 -8.59 14.64
C ALA A 145 -5.63 -9.16 13.34
N THR A 146 -6.02 -8.29 12.41
CA THR A 146 -6.46 -8.67 11.06
C THR A 146 -5.77 -7.83 9.98
N GLU A 147 -5.85 -8.27 8.73
CA GLU A 147 -5.38 -7.50 7.57
C GLU A 147 -6.11 -6.15 7.41
N ALA A 148 -7.25 -5.95 8.07
CA ALA A 148 -7.95 -4.67 8.09
C ALA A 148 -7.07 -3.57 8.72
N VAL A 149 -6.24 -3.92 9.71
CA VAL A 149 -5.28 -3.00 10.34
C VAL A 149 -4.30 -2.45 9.30
N LEU A 150 -3.70 -3.34 8.51
CA LEU A 150 -2.77 -2.97 7.44
C LEU A 150 -3.46 -2.16 6.35
N THR A 151 -4.62 -2.65 5.89
CA THR A 151 -5.42 -2.03 4.82
C THR A 151 -5.81 -0.60 5.17
N MET A 152 -6.41 -0.39 6.36
CA MET A 152 -6.84 0.95 6.80
C MET A 152 -5.66 1.85 7.11
N GLY A 153 -4.65 1.35 7.84
CA GLY A 153 -3.50 2.16 8.21
C GLY A 153 -2.70 2.63 6.99
N LYS A 154 -2.54 1.77 5.97
CA LYS A 154 -1.90 2.15 4.72
C LYS A 154 -2.76 3.14 3.91
N ALA A 155 -4.08 2.96 3.88
CA ALA A 155 -4.96 3.91 3.22
C ALA A 155 -4.88 5.31 3.85
N ILE A 156 -4.81 5.37 5.18
CA ILE A 156 -4.61 6.61 5.96
C ILE A 156 -3.24 7.22 5.62
N GLU A 157 -2.17 6.42 5.63
CA GLU A 157 -0.82 6.86 5.24
C GLU A 157 -0.81 7.50 3.85
N TRP A 158 -1.40 6.85 2.85
CA TRP A 158 -1.46 7.37 1.49
C TRP A 158 -2.31 8.62 1.36
N ALA A 159 -3.42 8.72 2.08
CA ALA A 159 -4.19 9.96 2.12
C ALA A 159 -3.33 11.13 2.63
N HIS A 160 -2.53 10.92 3.69
CA HIS A 160 -1.58 11.93 4.19
C HIS A 160 -0.42 12.20 3.21
N HIS A 161 0.02 11.21 2.45
CA HIS A 161 1.00 11.38 1.37
C HIS A 161 0.41 12.01 0.10
N GLY A 162 -0.85 12.43 0.15
CA GLY A 162 -1.44 13.20 -0.91
C GLY A 162 -1.81 12.36 -2.12
N PHE A 163 -2.37 11.19 -1.87
CA PHE A 163 -3.06 10.40 -2.88
C PHE A 163 -4.43 11.00 -3.19
N ALA A 164 -4.88 10.78 -4.42
CA ALA A 164 -6.13 11.32 -4.94
C ALA A 164 -7.33 10.38 -4.76
N GLY A 165 -7.07 9.11 -4.41
CA GLY A 165 -8.12 8.13 -4.16
C GLY A 165 -7.56 6.83 -3.59
N ILE A 166 -8.42 6.07 -2.91
CA ILE A 166 -8.11 4.75 -2.37
C ILE A 166 -9.00 3.70 -3.03
N LEU A 167 -8.36 2.64 -3.50
CA LEU A 167 -8.99 1.47 -4.08
C LEU A 167 -8.77 0.27 -3.16
N ASN A 168 -9.84 -0.18 -2.52
CA ASN A 168 -9.80 -1.35 -1.63
C ASN A 168 -10.29 -2.59 -2.38
N VAL A 169 -9.40 -3.57 -2.58
CA VAL A 169 -9.74 -4.83 -3.25
C VAL A 169 -9.89 -5.96 -2.24
N MET A 170 -10.98 -6.72 -2.33
CA MET A 170 -11.25 -7.80 -1.39
C MET A 170 -11.96 -8.97 -2.08
N PRO A 171 -11.76 -10.21 -1.61
CA PRO A 171 -12.62 -11.32 -2.01
C PRO A 171 -14.04 -11.11 -1.50
N PHE A 172 -15.02 -11.68 -2.20
CA PHE A 172 -16.39 -11.73 -1.71
C PHE A 172 -16.44 -12.34 -0.31
N THR A 173 -17.17 -11.70 0.61
CA THR A 173 -17.32 -12.10 2.02
C THR A 173 -16.05 -12.11 2.87
N CYS A 174 -14.93 -11.53 2.40
CA CYS A 174 -13.73 -11.40 3.21
C CYS A 174 -13.96 -10.49 4.42
N MET A 175 -13.94 -11.04 5.64
CA MET A 175 -14.19 -10.29 6.88
C MET A 175 -13.27 -9.05 7.02
N PRO A 176 -11.93 -9.12 6.86
CA PRO A 176 -11.07 -7.93 6.90
C PRO A 176 -11.43 -6.86 5.87
N GLY A 177 -11.76 -7.28 4.64
CA GLY A 177 -12.18 -6.37 3.58
C GLY A 177 -13.49 -5.65 3.93
N LEU A 178 -14.47 -6.39 4.46
CA LEU A 178 -15.75 -5.83 4.89
C LEU A 178 -15.61 -4.88 6.09
N ILE A 179 -14.72 -5.20 7.05
CA ILE A 179 -14.38 -4.29 8.15
C ILE A 179 -13.84 -2.98 7.58
N THR A 180 -12.87 -3.05 6.66
CA THR A 180 -12.28 -1.86 6.02
C THR A 180 -13.35 -1.04 5.29
N ALA A 181 -14.17 -1.68 4.45
CA ALA A 181 -15.24 -1.03 3.70
C ALA A 181 -16.25 -0.35 4.64
N GLY A 182 -16.65 -1.03 5.73
CA GLY A 182 -17.58 -0.51 6.73
C GLY A 182 -17.00 0.59 7.61
N MET A 183 -15.68 0.59 7.84
CA MET A 183 -14.97 1.63 8.61
C MET A 183 -14.60 2.85 7.76
N SER A 184 -14.46 2.70 6.44
CA SER A 184 -14.06 3.80 5.55
C SER A 184 -14.88 5.08 5.71
N PRO A 185 -16.22 5.06 5.87
CA PRO A 185 -17.00 6.28 6.07
C PRO A 185 -16.69 7.00 7.39
N ARG A 186 -16.07 6.31 8.36
CA ARG A 186 -15.75 6.88 9.67
C ARG A 186 -14.50 7.74 9.66
N PHE A 187 -13.48 7.36 8.88
CA PHE A 187 -12.21 8.08 8.80
C PHE A 187 -12.05 8.94 7.55
N ARG A 188 -12.84 8.70 6.48
CA ARG A 188 -12.83 9.55 5.28
C ARG A 188 -13.07 11.05 5.54
N PRO A 189 -13.95 11.47 6.47
CA PRO A 189 -14.12 12.89 6.78
C PRO A 189 -12.82 13.55 7.27
N ASP A 190 -12.05 12.84 8.08
CA ASP A 190 -10.76 13.30 8.62
C ASP A 190 -9.65 13.24 7.56
N LEU A 191 -9.88 12.51 6.46
CA LEU A 191 -9.04 12.44 5.25
C LEU A 191 -9.59 13.31 4.11
N GLN A 192 -10.23 14.43 4.43
CA GLN A 192 -10.75 15.42 3.47
C GLN A 192 -11.76 14.87 2.47
N GLU A 193 -12.49 13.82 2.83
CA GLU A 193 -13.42 13.11 1.94
C GLU A 193 -12.74 12.54 0.69
N ILE A 194 -11.51 12.03 0.84
CA ILE A 194 -10.78 11.34 -0.23
C ILE A 194 -11.69 10.31 -0.94
N PRO A 195 -11.72 10.30 -2.29
CA PRO A 195 -12.45 9.30 -3.06
C PRO A 195 -12.06 7.88 -2.68
N TRP A 196 -13.06 7.02 -2.52
CA TRP A 196 -12.88 5.64 -2.07
C TRP A 196 -13.74 4.69 -2.88
N LEU A 197 -13.17 3.56 -3.31
CA LEU A 197 -13.90 2.51 -4.02
C LEU A 197 -13.53 1.14 -3.46
N ASP A 198 -14.55 0.41 -3.00
CA ASP A 198 -14.42 -1.01 -2.63
C ASP A 198 -14.81 -1.91 -3.81
N ILE A 199 -13.89 -2.79 -4.22
CA ILE A 199 -14.12 -3.81 -5.23
C ILE A 199 -14.09 -5.19 -4.57
N SER A 200 -15.22 -5.88 -4.67
CA SER A 200 -15.36 -7.26 -4.24
C SER A 200 -15.20 -8.19 -5.44
N TYR A 201 -14.18 -9.06 -5.40
CA TYR A 201 -13.92 -10.06 -6.43
C TYR A 201 -14.58 -11.39 -6.08
N GLN A 202 -15.29 -11.93 -7.07
CA GLN A 202 -15.91 -13.24 -7.03
C GLN A 202 -15.57 -13.98 -8.33
N ALA A 203 -15.84 -15.29 -8.39
CA ALA A 203 -15.52 -16.10 -9.56
C ALA A 203 -16.20 -15.61 -10.86
N GLN A 204 -17.34 -14.93 -10.74
CA GLN A 204 -18.02 -14.28 -11.86
C GLN A 204 -17.57 -12.83 -12.01
N ARG A 205 -17.27 -12.41 -13.25
CA ARG A 205 -16.96 -11.01 -13.53
C ARG A 205 -18.19 -10.14 -13.30
N GLY A 206 -18.04 -9.08 -12.49
CA GLY A 206 -19.08 -8.08 -12.29
C GLY A 206 -19.25 -7.23 -13.55
N THR A 207 -20.50 -7.05 -14.00
CA THR A 207 -20.81 -6.31 -15.24
C THR A 207 -20.73 -4.79 -15.07
N ASN A 208 -20.74 -4.28 -13.84
CA ASN A 208 -20.75 -2.85 -13.51
C ASN A 208 -19.41 -2.30 -13.01
N LEU A 209 -18.34 -3.11 -13.04
CA LEU A 209 -17.04 -2.71 -12.49
C LEU A 209 -16.47 -1.49 -13.23
N ASN A 210 -16.49 -1.52 -14.56
CA ASN A 210 -15.93 -0.45 -15.39
C ASN A 210 -16.61 0.90 -15.11
N THR A 211 -17.94 0.94 -15.08
CA THR A 211 -18.68 2.18 -14.82
C THR A 211 -18.42 2.74 -13.41
N ARG A 212 -18.29 1.86 -12.41
CA ARG A 212 -17.93 2.28 -11.04
C ARG A 212 -16.50 2.82 -10.98
N LEU A 213 -15.58 2.19 -11.69
CA LEU A 213 -14.19 2.62 -11.77
C LEU A 213 -14.05 3.96 -12.50
N GLU A 214 -14.75 4.14 -13.62
CA GLU A 214 -14.81 5.42 -14.36
C GLU A 214 -15.31 6.56 -13.47
N ALA A 215 -16.41 6.32 -12.72
CA ALA A 215 -16.94 7.30 -11.78
C ALA A 215 -15.95 7.62 -10.65
N PHE A 216 -15.27 6.60 -10.10
CA PHE A 216 -14.22 6.79 -9.10
C PHE A 216 -13.04 7.60 -9.65
N MET A 217 -12.56 7.29 -10.85
CA MET A 217 -11.44 8.00 -11.47
C MET A 217 -11.79 9.45 -11.80
N TYR A 218 -13.03 9.72 -12.21
CA TYR A 218 -13.52 11.08 -12.35
C TYR A 218 -13.48 11.83 -11.00
N GLN A 219 -13.96 11.21 -9.92
CA GLN A 219 -13.92 11.81 -8.58
C GLN A 219 -12.48 12.06 -8.10
N ALA A 220 -11.57 11.09 -8.29
CA ALA A 220 -10.16 11.21 -7.93
C ALA A 220 -9.48 12.36 -8.70
N SER A 221 -9.73 12.47 -10.00
CA SER A 221 -9.21 13.56 -10.83
C SER A 221 -9.68 14.94 -10.37
N GLN A 222 -10.97 15.07 -10.02
CA GLN A 222 -11.53 16.31 -9.49
C GLN A 222 -11.01 16.65 -8.09
N PHE A 223 -10.83 15.62 -7.25
CA PHE A 223 -10.22 15.77 -5.92
C PHE A 223 -8.79 16.29 -6.03
N ASP A 224 -7.98 15.69 -6.90
CA ASP A 224 -6.58 16.08 -7.07
C ASP A 224 -6.43 17.49 -7.63
N ARG A 225 -7.22 17.87 -8.64
CA ARG A 225 -7.24 19.24 -9.17
C ARG A 225 -7.60 20.29 -8.12
N ARG A 226 -8.61 20.02 -7.29
CA ARG A 226 -9.00 20.94 -6.19
C ARG A 226 -7.88 21.08 -5.17
N ARG A 227 -7.19 19.99 -4.86
CA ARG A 227 -6.08 19.96 -3.91
C ARG A 227 -4.87 20.73 -4.42
N GLN A 228 -4.51 20.56 -5.70
CA GLN A 228 -3.43 21.32 -6.34
C GLN A 228 -3.75 22.83 -6.45
N ALA A 229 -5.03 23.19 -6.62
CA ALA A 229 -5.47 24.59 -6.67
C ALA A 229 -5.54 25.27 -5.29
N ALA A 230 -5.57 24.51 -4.20
CA ALA A 230 -5.65 25.05 -2.85
C ALA A 230 -4.25 25.50 -2.35
N PRO A 231 -4.14 26.66 -1.68
CA PRO A 231 -2.85 27.13 -1.15
C PRO A 231 -2.29 26.17 -0.09
N ALA A 232 -0.98 25.90 -0.17
CA ALA A 232 -0.24 24.90 0.63
C ALA A 232 -0.42 25.00 2.17
N ALA A 233 -0.92 26.13 2.68
CA ALA A 233 -1.18 26.37 4.10
C ALA A 233 -2.32 25.51 4.70
N LEU A 234 -3.15 24.87 3.88
CA LEU A 234 -4.23 23.97 4.34
C LEU A 234 -3.77 22.53 4.60
N TYR A 235 -2.50 22.19 4.30
CA TYR A 235 -2.01 20.80 4.29
C TYR A 235 -0.85 20.51 5.26
N SER A 236 -0.42 21.49 6.07
CA SER A 236 0.69 21.35 7.02
C SER A 236 0.26 21.15 8.47
N GLY A 237 -0.96 20.69 8.73
CA GLY A 237 -1.52 20.57 10.08
C GLY A 237 -2.29 19.28 10.27
N ALA A 238 -1.56 18.19 10.53
CA ALA A 238 -2.00 17.01 11.30
C ALA A 238 -0.76 16.23 11.75
#